data_AF-A0A3D4U031-F1
#
_entry.id   AF-A0A3D4U031-F1
#
_cell.length_a   1.000
_cell.length_b   1.000
_cell.length_c   1.000
_cell.angle_alpha   90.00
_cell.angle_beta   90.00
_cell.angle_gamma   90.00
#
_symmetry.space_group_name_H-M   'P 1'
#
loop_
_entity.id
_entity.type
_entity.pdbx_description
1 polymer ?
#
loop_
_entity_poly.entity_id
_entity_poly.type
_entity_poly.pdbx_seq_one_letter_code
_entity_poly.pdbx_strand_id
1 'polypeptide(L)'
;METIQVEKITHNDEKRLSLRFGFNPPLIKAIKDIPNSRWSQSLKAWHLPDTTESKVELSKLTCKGLTLRWADKIEVNPSTTTLTSNQFDSNQKKEKEGLKRDSIKDFRKSNESNNQYKSEIDKFERYLTQRRYSPNTIAIYTEGLKLFLNYTAKPVADITNKDLEEFSHDFVIKNCYSLSFQNQVINAVKLFFRSIYSCKFDIDAVERPRREHKLPNVLSKEEVKQILSTPKNLKHRAMLSLIYACGLRRSELLNLKPNDVDSKRGLLIVRLSKGNKDRIVPLSEKTILMLREYYKSYRPTEWLFVGLYCSPFFCPSNSHSVGL
;
A
#
# COMPACT_ATOMS: atom_id res chain seq x y z
N MET A 1 -14.15 -23.65 15.27
CA MET A 1 -13.57 -24.73 14.44
C MET A 1 -13.42 -24.20 13.03
N GLU A 2 -12.22 -24.20 12.48
CA GLU A 2 -11.98 -23.71 11.11
C GLU A 2 -12.14 -24.87 10.11
N THR A 3 -12.77 -24.56 8.97
CA THR A 3 -12.99 -25.53 7.89
C THR A 3 -12.07 -25.22 6.72
N ILE A 4 -11.34 -26.23 6.26
CA ILE A 4 -10.50 -26.16 5.06
C ILE A 4 -11.22 -26.90 3.93
N GLN A 5 -11.49 -26.20 2.83
CA GLN A 5 -12.05 -26.81 1.63
C GLN A 5 -10.91 -27.37 0.78
N VAL A 6 -11.01 -28.65 0.42
CA VAL A 6 -10.02 -29.37 -0.38
C VAL A 6 -10.63 -29.77 -1.72
N GLU A 7 -10.03 -29.32 -2.81
CA GLU A 7 -10.46 -29.60 -4.18
C GLU A 7 -9.31 -30.19 -4.99
N LYS A 8 -9.58 -31.26 -5.76
CA LYS A 8 -8.63 -31.82 -6.74
C LYS A 8 -8.60 -30.91 -7.97
N ILE A 9 -7.40 -30.45 -8.33
CA ILE A 9 -7.18 -29.57 -9.47
C ILE A 9 -6.03 -30.09 -10.34
N THR A 10 -6.05 -29.74 -11.62
CA THR A 10 -4.90 -29.90 -12.50
C THR A 10 -4.26 -28.53 -12.68
N HIS A 11 -2.98 -28.37 -12.35
CA HIS A 11 -2.29 -27.09 -12.45
C HIS A 11 -0.88 -27.31 -13.00
N ASN A 12 -0.58 -26.71 -14.17
CA ASN A 12 0.64 -26.94 -14.95
C ASN A 12 0.86 -28.43 -15.26
N ASP A 13 -0.16 -29.10 -15.80
CA ASP A 13 -0.16 -30.53 -16.17
C ASP A 13 0.08 -31.54 -15.02
N GLU A 14 0.14 -31.06 -13.76
CA GLU A 14 0.24 -31.90 -12.57
C GLU A 14 -1.09 -32.00 -11.81
N LYS A 15 -1.41 -33.20 -11.28
CA LYS A 15 -2.54 -33.41 -10.36
C LYS A 15 -2.19 -32.90 -8.96
N ARG A 16 -2.94 -31.93 -8.47
CA ARG A 16 -2.68 -31.23 -7.21
C ARG A 16 -3.97 -31.10 -6.38
N LEU A 17 -3.83 -30.94 -5.08
CA LEU A 17 -4.92 -30.65 -4.15
C LEU A 17 -4.83 -29.18 -3.76
N SER A 18 -5.91 -28.42 -3.98
CA SER A 18 -6.01 -27.04 -3.56
C SER A 18 -6.69 -26.94 -2.18
N LEU A 19 -6.20 -26.02 -1.36
CA LEU A 19 -6.66 -25.76 0.00
C LEU A 19 -7.18 -24.32 0.07
N ARG A 20 -8.48 -24.16 0.34
CA ARG A 20 -9.13 -22.86 0.53
C ARG A 20 -9.56 -22.72 1.99
N PHE A 21 -9.10 -21.65 2.63
CA PHE A 21 -9.42 -21.32 4.02
C PHE A 21 -9.19 -19.82 4.26
N GLY A 22 -9.72 -19.28 5.36
CA GLY A 22 -9.52 -17.87 5.76
C GLY A 22 -8.08 -17.57 6.19
N PHE A 23 -7.72 -16.30 6.35
CA PHE A 23 -6.37 -15.94 6.79
C PHE A 23 -6.10 -16.40 8.23
N ASN A 24 -5.35 -17.49 8.39
CA ASN A 24 -4.92 -18.04 9.68
C ASN A 24 -3.39 -18.26 9.67
N PRO A 25 -2.61 -17.44 10.41
CA PRO A 25 -1.14 -17.54 10.42
C PRO A 25 -0.57 -18.89 10.91
N PRO A 26 -1.08 -19.50 12.00
CA PRO A 26 -0.72 -20.87 12.39
C PRO A 26 -0.89 -21.92 11.28
N LEU A 27 -2.01 -21.86 10.57
CA LEU A 27 -2.34 -22.83 9.50
C LEU A 27 -1.46 -22.62 8.27
N ILE A 28 -1.19 -21.36 7.89
CA ILE A 28 -0.26 -21.04 6.80
C ILE A 28 1.15 -21.55 7.11
N LYS A 29 1.59 -21.44 8.37
CA LYS A 29 2.90 -21.97 8.80
C LYS A 29 2.95 -23.49 8.64
N ALA A 30 1.93 -24.20 9.13
CA ALA A 30 1.85 -25.65 9.02
C ALA A 30 1.77 -26.14 7.56
N ILE A 31 1.09 -25.42 6.66
CA ILE A 31 1.02 -25.78 5.24
C ILE A 31 2.35 -25.53 4.53
N LYS A 32 3.10 -24.48 4.90
CA LYS A 32 4.43 -24.22 4.35
C LYS A 32 5.45 -25.30 4.71
N ASP A 33 5.28 -25.96 5.85
CA ASP A 33 6.16 -27.03 6.30
C ASP A 33 5.94 -28.34 5.50
N ILE A 34 4.84 -28.46 4.74
CA ILE A 34 4.57 -29.62 3.87
C ILE A 34 5.43 -29.53 2.60
N PRO A 35 6.13 -30.61 2.20
CA PRO A 35 6.96 -30.62 1.01
C PRO A 35 6.16 -30.30 -0.25
N ASN A 36 6.75 -29.49 -1.14
CA ASN A 36 6.15 -29.05 -2.41
C ASN A 36 4.85 -28.24 -2.27
N SER A 37 4.54 -27.69 -1.10
CA SER A 37 3.44 -26.72 -0.94
C SER A 37 3.77 -25.40 -1.64
N ARG A 38 2.82 -24.89 -2.46
CA ARG A 38 2.99 -23.62 -3.18
C ARG A 38 1.70 -22.81 -3.12
N TRP A 39 1.86 -21.49 -3.16
CA TRP A 39 0.73 -20.58 -3.34
C TRP A 39 0.54 -20.29 -4.83
N SER A 40 -0.68 -20.49 -5.36
CA SER A 40 -1.01 -20.12 -6.73
C SER A 40 -1.77 -18.79 -6.74
N GLN A 41 -1.23 -17.80 -7.47
CA GLN A 41 -1.88 -16.49 -7.63
C GLN A 41 -3.18 -16.60 -8.45
N SER A 42 -3.21 -17.47 -9.46
CA SER A 42 -4.38 -17.70 -10.32
C SER A 42 -5.55 -18.31 -9.55
N LEU A 43 -5.26 -19.23 -8.62
CA LEU A 43 -6.27 -19.94 -7.83
C LEU A 43 -6.62 -19.23 -6.52
N LYS A 44 -5.79 -18.26 -6.10
CA LYS A 44 -5.82 -17.61 -4.78
C LYS A 44 -5.90 -18.63 -3.65
N ALA A 45 -5.15 -19.73 -3.77
CA ALA A 45 -5.19 -20.87 -2.86
C ALA A 45 -3.81 -21.52 -2.73
N TRP A 46 -3.59 -22.20 -1.61
CA TRP A 46 -2.44 -23.10 -1.44
C TRP A 46 -2.71 -24.39 -2.22
N HIS A 47 -1.69 -24.97 -2.84
CA HIS A 47 -1.80 -26.25 -3.53
C HIS A 47 -0.60 -27.16 -3.26
N LEU A 48 -0.88 -28.45 -3.10
CA LEU A 48 0.08 -29.54 -2.84
C LEU A 48 -0.07 -30.63 -3.92
N PRO A 49 0.96 -31.42 -4.21
CA PRO A 49 0.83 -32.54 -5.16
C PRO A 49 -0.15 -33.60 -4.62
N ASP A 50 -0.90 -34.26 -5.51
CA ASP A 50 -1.83 -35.34 -5.13
C ASP A 50 -1.08 -36.67 -4.87
N THR A 51 -0.18 -36.66 -3.88
CA THR A 51 0.56 -37.85 -3.40
C THR A 51 -0.04 -38.41 -2.11
N THR A 52 0.21 -39.69 -1.85
CA THR A 52 -0.19 -40.37 -0.59
C THR A 52 0.42 -39.69 0.63
N GLU A 53 1.70 -39.29 0.55
CA GLU A 53 2.41 -38.53 1.60
C GLU A 53 1.69 -37.21 1.92
N SER A 54 1.29 -36.47 0.91
CA SER A 54 0.61 -35.18 1.10
C SER A 54 -0.78 -35.34 1.73
N LYS A 55 -1.48 -36.45 1.45
CA LYS A 55 -2.76 -36.79 2.11
C LYS A 55 -2.57 -37.15 3.58
N VAL A 56 -1.48 -37.83 3.93
CA VAL A 56 -1.12 -38.16 5.32
C VAL A 56 -0.75 -36.90 6.11
N GLU A 57 -0.01 -35.96 5.51
CA GLU A 57 0.27 -34.68 6.17
C GLU A 57 -0.99 -33.82 6.36
N LEU A 58 -1.92 -33.84 5.39
CA LEU A 58 -3.22 -33.20 5.54
C LEU A 58 -4.07 -33.82 6.65
N SER A 59 -4.06 -35.14 6.82
CA SER A 59 -4.81 -35.80 7.89
C SER A 59 -4.24 -35.46 9.28
N LYS A 60 -2.92 -35.30 9.42
CA LYS A 60 -2.30 -34.83 10.69
C LYS A 60 -2.78 -33.43 11.10
N LEU A 61 -3.14 -32.56 10.15
CA LEU A 61 -3.70 -31.24 10.45
C LEU A 61 -5.11 -31.35 11.07
N THR A 62 -5.88 -32.39 10.74
CA THR A 62 -7.21 -32.60 11.34
C THR A 62 -7.14 -32.93 12.83
N CYS A 63 -6.10 -33.65 13.27
CA CYS A 63 -5.85 -33.98 14.67
C CYS A 63 -5.56 -32.75 15.56
N LYS A 64 -5.35 -31.57 14.96
CA LYS A 64 -5.15 -30.28 15.66
C LYS A 64 -6.41 -29.42 15.77
N GLY A 65 -7.61 -30.01 15.56
CA GLY A 65 -8.90 -29.31 15.70
C GLY A 65 -9.39 -28.58 14.44
N LEU A 66 -8.93 -29.01 13.26
CA LEU A 66 -9.31 -28.48 11.94
C LEU A 66 -10.21 -29.49 11.21
N THR A 67 -11.26 -29.01 10.55
CA THR A 67 -12.17 -29.88 9.77
C THR A 67 -11.86 -29.77 8.28
N LEU A 68 -11.47 -30.87 7.63
CA LEU A 68 -11.34 -30.94 6.18
C LEU A 68 -12.70 -31.23 5.54
N ARG A 69 -13.07 -30.47 4.51
CA ARG A 69 -14.21 -30.76 3.63
C ARG A 69 -13.70 -31.00 2.21
N TRP A 70 -13.86 -32.22 1.73
CA TRP A 70 -13.58 -32.58 0.34
C TRP A 70 -14.78 -32.20 -0.52
N ALA A 71 -14.53 -31.49 -1.63
CA ALA A 71 -15.57 -31.23 -2.61
C ALA A 71 -15.68 -32.44 -3.56
N ASP A 72 -16.77 -33.20 -3.45
CA ASP A 72 -17.09 -34.26 -4.41
C ASP A 72 -17.92 -33.71 -5.57
N LYS A 73 -17.38 -33.87 -6.79
CA LYS A 73 -17.97 -33.80 -8.15
C LYS A 73 -19.13 -32.82 -8.42
N ILE A 74 -18.86 -31.84 -9.31
CA ILE A 74 -19.89 -31.23 -10.17
C ILE A 74 -19.54 -31.60 -11.62
N GLU A 75 -20.46 -32.28 -12.29
CA GLU A 75 -20.37 -32.70 -13.69
C GLU A 75 -20.47 -31.49 -14.64
N VAL A 76 -19.61 -31.47 -15.64
CA VAL A 76 -19.61 -30.52 -16.75
C VAL A 76 -20.41 -31.17 -17.89
N ASN A 77 -21.43 -30.47 -18.42
CA ASN A 77 -22.03 -30.82 -19.71
C ASN A 77 -21.60 -29.83 -20.80
N PRO A 78 -21.17 -30.30 -22.00
CA PRO A 78 -20.62 -29.50 -23.09
C PRO A 78 -21.63 -29.21 -24.23
N SER A 79 -21.25 -28.25 -25.12
CA SER A 79 -21.82 -27.92 -26.46
C SER A 79 -23.06 -27.00 -26.40
N THR A 80 -23.07 -25.79 -27.00
CA THR A 80 -22.91 -25.50 -28.45
C THR A 80 -22.14 -24.18 -28.72
N THR A 81 -20.96 -24.30 -29.35
CA THR A 81 -20.49 -23.74 -30.65
C THR A 81 -21.50 -22.78 -31.37
N THR A 82 -21.19 -21.65 -32.05
CA THR A 82 -19.98 -21.16 -32.73
C THR A 82 -20.22 -19.78 -33.40
N LEU A 83 -19.12 -19.07 -33.68
CA LEU A 83 -18.86 -18.03 -34.73
C LEU A 83 -19.37 -16.60 -34.42
N THR A 84 -18.59 -15.52 -34.56
CA THR A 84 -17.47 -15.29 -35.50
C THR A 84 -16.47 -14.25 -34.96
N SER A 85 -15.23 -14.40 -35.44
CA SER A 85 -14.01 -13.61 -35.26
C SER A 85 -14.09 -12.13 -35.65
N ASN A 86 -13.23 -11.31 -35.03
CA ASN A 86 -12.14 -10.58 -35.70
C ASN A 86 -11.26 -9.92 -34.61
N GLN A 87 -10.07 -10.46 -34.34
CA GLN A 87 -8.79 -10.02 -34.90
C GLN A 87 -8.45 -8.57 -34.50
N PHE A 88 -7.66 -8.42 -33.42
CA PHE A 88 -6.55 -7.46 -33.39
C PHE A 88 -5.44 -7.97 -32.48
N ASP A 89 -4.30 -8.14 -33.13
CA ASP A 89 -3.02 -8.59 -32.64
C ASP A 89 -2.40 -7.56 -31.68
N SER A 90 -1.84 -8.02 -30.57
CA SER A 90 -0.75 -7.32 -29.85
C SER A 90 -0.12 -8.27 -28.83
N ASN A 91 0.71 -9.15 -29.38
CA ASN A 91 1.90 -9.67 -28.72
C ASN A 91 2.70 -8.53 -28.06
N GLN A 92 2.82 -8.58 -26.73
CA GLN A 92 4.07 -8.45 -25.93
C GLN A 92 3.70 -8.24 -24.46
N LYS A 93 3.32 -9.33 -23.79
CA LYS A 93 3.21 -9.41 -22.33
C LYS A 93 4.63 -9.64 -21.78
N LYS A 94 5.42 -8.58 -21.62
CA LYS A 94 6.65 -8.65 -20.81
C LYS A 94 6.24 -8.85 -19.35
N GLU A 95 6.63 -10.01 -18.83
CA GLU A 95 6.56 -10.37 -17.42
C GLU A 95 7.15 -9.26 -16.56
N LYS A 96 6.31 -8.58 -15.78
CA LYS A 96 6.77 -7.78 -14.65
C LYS A 96 6.92 -8.73 -13.48
N GLU A 97 8.12 -9.31 -13.35
CA GLU A 97 8.58 -9.86 -12.07
C GLU A 97 8.56 -8.74 -11.03
N GLY A 98 7.48 -8.70 -10.24
CA GLY A 98 7.37 -7.82 -9.10
C GLY A 98 8.35 -8.29 -8.02
N LEU A 99 9.51 -7.62 -7.94
CA LEU A 99 10.46 -7.88 -6.86
C LEU A 99 9.84 -7.57 -5.49
N LYS A 100 10.13 -8.48 -4.56
CA LYS A 100 9.64 -8.53 -3.19
C LYS A 100 9.94 -7.21 -2.45
N ARG A 101 8.98 -6.74 -1.65
CA ARG A 101 9.11 -5.60 -0.73
C ARG A 101 10.30 -5.71 0.24
N ASP A 102 10.89 -6.89 0.35
CA ASP A 102 12.00 -7.21 1.25
C ASP A 102 13.31 -6.51 0.82
N SER A 103 13.55 -6.34 -0.49
CA SER A 103 14.77 -5.69 -1.01
C SER A 103 14.92 -4.21 -0.63
N ILE A 104 13.81 -3.51 -0.35
CA ILE A 104 13.82 -2.10 0.08
C ILE A 104 14.26 -1.96 1.54
N LYS A 105 13.97 -2.95 2.39
CA LYS A 105 14.37 -2.94 3.80
C LYS A 105 15.85 -3.22 3.96
N ASP A 106 16.39 -4.12 3.15
CA ASP A 106 17.80 -4.50 3.21
C ASP A 106 18.72 -3.36 2.77
N PHE A 107 18.31 -2.53 1.81
CA PHE A 107 19.04 -1.31 1.43
C PHE A 107 18.92 -0.17 2.46
N ARG A 108 17.76 -0.03 3.13
CA ARG A 108 17.62 0.94 4.23
C ARG A 108 18.60 0.67 5.38
N LYS A 109 18.97 -0.60 5.58
CA LYS A 109 19.88 -1.04 6.64
C LYS A 109 21.36 -0.79 6.32
N SER A 110 21.75 -0.83 5.04
CA SER A 110 23.13 -0.52 4.63
C SER A 110 23.47 0.97 4.65
N ASN A 111 22.47 1.85 4.74
CA ASN A 111 22.64 3.31 4.72
C ASN A 111 22.91 3.96 6.10
N GLU A 112 22.90 3.20 7.20
CA GLU A 112 23.21 3.74 8.54
C GLU A 112 24.71 4.00 8.75
N SER A 113 25.59 3.46 7.89
CA SER A 113 27.04 3.40 8.17
C SER A 113 27.90 4.49 7.53
N ASN A 114 27.36 5.43 6.74
CA ASN A 114 28.16 6.50 6.12
C ASN A 114 27.79 7.89 6.66
N ASN A 115 28.56 8.33 7.66
CA ASN A 115 28.44 9.61 8.37
C ASN A 115 28.99 10.82 7.59
N GLN A 116 29.47 10.63 6.35
CA GLN A 116 30.15 11.67 5.56
C GLN A 116 29.22 12.82 5.15
N TYR A 117 27.94 12.55 4.89
CA TYR A 117 26.99 13.55 4.38
C TYR A 117 26.03 14.10 5.44
N LYS A 118 26.22 13.73 6.72
CA LYS A 118 25.29 14.08 7.81
C LYS A 118 25.08 15.58 7.94
N SER A 119 26.15 16.37 7.90
CA SER A 119 26.09 17.83 7.95
C SER A 119 25.19 18.43 6.86
N GLU A 120 25.31 17.94 5.62
CA GLU A 120 24.54 18.48 4.50
C GLU A 120 23.07 18.08 4.54
N ILE A 121 22.79 16.86 4.98
CA ILE A 121 21.43 16.38 5.20
C ILE A 121 20.75 17.19 6.31
N ASP A 122 21.46 17.47 7.41
CA ASP A 122 20.93 18.26 8.52
C ASP A 122 20.62 19.70 8.09
N LYS A 123 21.47 20.31 7.24
CA LYS A 123 21.18 21.62 6.63
C LYS A 123 19.92 21.56 5.76
N PHE A 124 19.75 20.49 4.98
CA PHE A 124 18.55 20.30 4.15
C PHE A 124 17.28 20.10 4.98
N GLU A 125 17.35 19.31 6.03
CA GLU A 125 16.25 19.12 6.96
C GLU A 125 15.85 20.42 7.64
N ARG A 126 16.83 21.23 8.09
CA ARG A 126 16.58 22.57 8.63
C ARG A 126 15.91 23.49 7.61
N TYR A 127 16.38 23.48 6.36
CA TYR A 127 15.78 24.26 5.28
C TYR A 127 14.30 23.88 5.03
N LEU A 128 14.00 22.57 4.95
CA LEU A 128 12.63 22.10 4.76
C LEU A 128 11.73 22.42 5.97
N THR A 129 12.28 22.33 7.17
CA THR A 129 11.57 22.67 8.42
C THR A 129 11.23 24.15 8.46
N GLN A 130 12.17 25.04 8.11
CA GLN A 130 11.96 26.49 8.05
C GLN A 130 10.85 26.85 7.05
N ARG A 131 10.78 26.13 5.93
CA ARG A 131 9.75 26.30 4.89
C ARG A 131 8.42 25.62 5.22
N ARG A 132 8.27 25.03 6.41
CA ARG A 132 7.04 24.37 6.90
C ARG A 132 6.57 23.21 6.01
N TYR A 133 7.50 22.44 5.44
CA TYR A 133 7.14 21.17 4.80
C TYR A 133 6.59 20.17 5.82
N SER A 134 5.75 19.23 5.36
CA SER A 134 5.21 18.19 6.25
C SER A 134 6.31 17.24 6.73
N PRO A 135 6.24 16.68 7.95
CA PRO A 135 7.25 15.75 8.46
C PRO A 135 7.49 14.54 7.54
N ASN A 136 6.42 14.04 6.92
CA ASN A 136 6.52 12.96 5.94
C ASN A 136 7.23 13.40 4.66
N THR A 137 7.01 14.63 4.19
CA THR A 137 7.75 15.18 3.05
C THR A 137 9.23 15.35 3.38
N ILE A 138 9.55 15.84 4.58
CA ILE A 138 10.92 15.96 5.08
C ILE A 138 11.61 14.59 5.05
N ALA A 139 11.00 13.57 5.67
CA ALA A 139 11.54 12.23 5.71
C ALA A 139 11.75 11.62 4.31
N ILE A 140 10.77 11.73 3.41
CA ILE A 140 10.90 11.23 2.03
C ILE A 140 12.03 11.95 1.28
N TYR A 141 12.14 13.27 1.46
CA TYR A 141 13.13 14.07 0.74
C TYR A 141 14.54 13.83 1.29
N THR A 142 14.70 13.72 2.60
CA THR A 142 16.00 13.40 3.22
C THR A 142 16.42 11.96 2.93
N GLU A 143 15.50 10.99 2.95
CA GLU A 143 15.79 9.61 2.52
C GLU A 143 16.20 9.55 1.05
N GLY A 144 15.48 10.25 0.17
CA GLY A 144 15.80 10.33 -1.25
C GLY A 144 17.15 10.99 -1.52
N LEU A 145 17.49 12.04 -0.78
CA LEU A 145 18.79 12.69 -0.89
C LEU A 145 19.93 11.78 -0.39
N LYS A 146 19.75 11.12 0.76
CA LYS A 146 20.71 10.13 1.30
C LYS A 146 21.02 9.05 0.27
N LEU A 147 19.98 8.52 -0.37
CA LEU A 147 20.08 7.50 -1.40
C LEU A 147 20.97 7.95 -2.57
N PHE A 148 20.76 9.18 -3.05
CA PHE A 148 21.52 9.75 -4.14
C PHE A 148 22.99 10.03 -3.77
N LEU A 149 23.22 10.66 -2.62
CA LEU A 149 24.58 10.98 -2.16
C LEU A 149 25.41 9.71 -1.91
N ASN A 150 24.81 8.69 -1.32
CA ASN A 150 25.49 7.41 -1.09
C ASN A 150 25.79 6.65 -2.39
N TYR A 151 24.96 6.79 -3.42
CA TYR A 151 25.23 6.21 -4.73
C TYR A 151 26.40 6.89 -5.44
N THR A 152 26.41 8.23 -5.46
CA THR A 152 27.48 8.99 -6.15
C THR A 152 28.83 8.85 -5.43
N ALA A 153 28.84 8.76 -4.10
CA ALA A 153 30.04 8.68 -3.28
C ALA A 153 31.08 9.80 -3.56
N LYS A 154 30.62 10.94 -4.09
CA LYS A 154 31.42 12.13 -4.43
C LYS A 154 31.12 13.26 -3.45
N PRO A 155 32.07 14.18 -3.20
CA PRO A 155 31.76 15.39 -2.46
C PRO A 155 30.71 16.22 -3.20
N VAL A 156 29.82 16.86 -2.44
CA VAL A 156 28.64 17.56 -2.99
C VAL A 156 29.00 18.65 -4.02
N ALA A 157 30.19 19.24 -3.90
CA ALA A 157 30.69 20.27 -4.81
C ALA A 157 30.99 19.74 -6.23
N ASP A 158 31.33 18.45 -6.36
CA ASP A 158 31.76 17.84 -7.61
C ASP A 158 30.62 17.11 -8.33
N ILE A 159 29.40 17.14 -7.78
CA ILE A 159 28.24 16.47 -8.36
C ILE A 159 27.72 17.27 -9.55
N THR A 160 27.57 16.58 -10.68
CA THR A 160 27.15 17.14 -11.98
C THR A 160 25.80 16.58 -12.44
N ASN A 161 25.25 17.15 -13.52
CA ASN A 161 24.01 16.64 -14.13
C ASN A 161 24.14 15.18 -14.58
N LYS A 162 25.33 14.77 -15.05
CA LYS A 162 25.61 13.40 -15.49
C LYS A 162 25.42 12.39 -14.37
N ASP A 163 25.82 12.73 -13.15
CA ASP A 163 25.64 11.86 -11.98
C ASP A 163 24.16 11.62 -11.67
N LEU A 164 23.29 12.60 -11.96
CA LEU A 164 21.85 12.45 -11.78
C LEU A 164 21.21 11.62 -12.89
N GLU A 165 21.69 11.74 -14.13
CA GLU A 165 21.27 10.90 -15.25
C GLU A 165 21.72 9.44 -15.05
N GLU A 166 22.97 9.22 -14.65
CA GLU A 166 23.52 7.91 -14.29
C GLU A 166 22.74 7.29 -13.13
N PHE A 167 22.47 8.05 -12.06
CA PHE A 167 21.61 7.57 -10.97
C PHE A 167 20.21 7.18 -11.48
N SER A 168 19.60 8.01 -12.34
CA SER A 168 18.28 7.74 -12.90
C SER A 168 18.27 6.48 -13.77
N HIS A 169 19.32 6.26 -14.57
CA HIS A 169 19.44 5.10 -15.43
C HIS A 169 19.83 3.84 -14.64
N ASP A 170 20.96 3.86 -13.94
CA ASP A 170 21.60 2.70 -13.36
C ASP A 170 21.01 2.29 -12.02
N PHE A 171 20.50 3.24 -11.24
CA PHE A 171 19.95 2.93 -9.92
C PHE A 171 18.44 2.73 -9.96
N VAL A 172 17.70 3.54 -10.73
CA VAL A 172 16.23 3.46 -10.73
C VAL A 172 15.72 2.32 -11.61
N ILE A 173 16.28 2.17 -12.81
CA ILE A 173 15.85 1.12 -13.75
C ILE A 173 16.31 -0.25 -13.27
N LYS A 174 17.57 -0.38 -12.83
CA LYS A 174 18.13 -1.65 -12.33
C LYS A 174 17.43 -2.18 -11.07
N ASN A 175 17.01 -1.28 -10.17
CA ASN A 175 16.29 -1.66 -8.95
C ASN A 175 14.76 -1.64 -9.12
N CYS A 176 14.25 -1.44 -10.34
CA CYS A 176 12.82 -1.44 -10.66
C CYS A 176 11.96 -0.51 -9.77
N TYR A 177 12.49 0.65 -9.40
CA TYR A 177 11.73 1.58 -8.55
C TYR A 177 10.52 2.17 -9.27
N SER A 178 9.46 2.48 -8.52
CA SER A 178 8.27 3.11 -9.09
C SER A 178 8.56 4.51 -9.63
N LEU A 179 7.92 4.90 -10.74
CA LEU A 179 7.99 6.26 -11.30
C LEU A 179 7.69 7.35 -10.26
N SER A 180 6.76 7.09 -9.32
CA SER A 180 6.42 8.02 -8.25
C SER A 180 7.61 8.24 -7.30
N PHE A 181 8.28 7.16 -6.90
CA PHE A 181 9.46 7.23 -6.05
C PHE A 181 10.63 7.94 -6.74
N GLN A 182 10.92 7.59 -8.00
CA GLN A 182 11.93 8.28 -8.81
C GLN A 182 11.69 9.78 -8.86
N ASN A 183 10.44 10.21 -9.13
CA ASN A 183 10.08 11.62 -9.15
C ASN A 183 10.29 12.29 -7.77
N GLN A 184 10.01 11.61 -6.67
CA GLN A 184 10.26 12.15 -5.32
C GLN A 184 11.74 12.37 -5.07
N VAL A 185 12.60 11.39 -5.41
CA VAL A 185 14.05 11.49 -5.24
C VAL A 185 14.61 12.61 -6.12
N ILE A 186 14.28 12.64 -7.42
CA ILE A 186 14.75 13.68 -8.34
C ILE A 186 14.35 15.08 -7.86
N ASN A 187 13.10 15.25 -7.37
CA ASN A 187 12.67 16.55 -6.85
C ASN A 187 13.39 16.94 -5.55
N ALA A 188 13.69 15.97 -4.67
CA ALA A 188 14.45 16.22 -3.46
C ALA A 188 15.88 16.67 -3.78
N VAL A 189 16.57 15.97 -4.68
CA VAL A 189 17.91 16.31 -5.16
C VAL A 189 17.93 17.68 -5.82
N LYS A 190 17.00 17.95 -6.75
CA LYS A 190 16.86 19.26 -7.40
C LYS A 190 16.64 20.39 -6.38
N LEU A 191 15.79 20.16 -5.38
CA LEU A 191 15.52 21.16 -4.35
C LEU A 191 16.74 21.42 -3.47
N PHE A 192 17.47 20.36 -3.08
CA PHE A 192 18.69 20.46 -2.28
C PHE A 192 19.75 21.32 -2.97
N PHE A 193 20.12 20.98 -4.20
CA PHE A 193 21.11 21.76 -4.95
C PHE A 193 20.59 23.18 -5.22
N ARG A 194 19.33 23.36 -5.66
CA ARG A 194 18.79 24.71 -5.88
C ARG A 194 18.83 25.61 -4.64
N SER A 195 18.63 25.05 -3.44
CA SER A 195 18.45 25.85 -2.22
C SER A 195 19.73 26.04 -1.39
N ILE A 196 20.64 25.06 -1.36
CA ILE A 196 21.78 25.04 -0.43
C ILE A 196 23.10 25.33 -1.14
N TYR A 197 23.29 24.74 -2.31
CA TYR A 197 24.52 24.86 -3.10
C TYR A 197 24.15 25.51 -4.41
N SER A 198 24.19 26.84 -4.50
CA SER A 198 23.87 27.64 -5.69
C SER A 198 24.68 27.20 -6.93
N CYS A 199 24.38 26.03 -7.47
CA CYS A 199 25.16 25.33 -8.47
C CYS A 199 24.52 25.50 -9.85
N LYS A 200 25.40 25.44 -10.86
CA LYS A 200 25.16 25.47 -12.31
C LYS A 200 24.45 24.19 -12.80
N PHE A 201 23.41 23.77 -12.09
CA PHE A 201 22.62 22.59 -12.40
C PHE A 201 21.53 23.00 -13.39
N ASP A 202 21.58 22.46 -14.61
CA ASP A 202 20.51 22.69 -15.57
C ASP A 202 19.33 21.76 -15.23
N ILE A 203 18.42 22.31 -14.44
CA ILE A 203 17.25 21.62 -13.90
C ILE A 203 16.37 21.06 -15.03
N ASP A 204 16.42 21.66 -16.21
CA ASP A 204 15.57 21.30 -17.34
C ASP A 204 16.20 20.24 -18.26
N ALA A 205 17.51 19.98 -18.15
CA ALA A 205 18.21 18.96 -18.94
C ALA A 205 17.94 17.52 -18.46
N VAL A 206 17.51 17.33 -17.21
CA VAL A 206 17.26 16.00 -16.65
C VAL A 206 15.98 15.43 -17.26
N GLU A 207 16.13 14.63 -18.31
CA GLU A 207 15.03 13.95 -18.96
C GLU A 207 14.30 13.02 -17.98
N ARG A 208 13.00 13.25 -17.83
CA ARG A 208 12.14 12.41 -17.00
C ARG A 208 11.60 11.27 -17.86
N PRO A 209 11.45 10.05 -17.29
CA PRO A 209 10.71 9.02 -17.98
C PRO A 209 9.31 9.53 -18.33
N ARG A 210 8.91 9.34 -19.59
CA ARG A 210 7.58 9.75 -20.06
C ARG A 210 6.53 9.13 -19.15
N ARG A 211 5.63 9.96 -18.62
CA ARG A 211 4.51 9.47 -17.82
C ARG A 211 3.55 8.74 -18.74
N GLU A 212 3.28 7.47 -18.45
CA GLU A 212 2.11 6.80 -19.01
C GLU A 212 0.86 7.53 -18.50
N HIS A 213 0.19 8.28 -19.37
CA HIS A 213 -1.12 8.85 -19.09
C HIS A 213 -2.16 7.74 -19.18
N LYS A 214 -2.31 6.96 -18.10
CA LYS A 214 -3.43 6.05 -17.97
C LYS A 214 -4.70 6.88 -17.76
N LEU A 215 -5.76 6.55 -18.50
CA LEU A 215 -7.08 7.10 -18.21
C LEU A 215 -7.40 6.81 -16.74
N PRO A 216 -7.91 7.80 -15.98
CA PRO A 216 -8.37 7.56 -14.62
C PRO A 216 -9.40 6.44 -14.65
N ASN A 217 -9.18 5.37 -13.89
CA ASN A 217 -10.22 4.37 -13.70
C ASN A 217 -11.29 4.99 -12.79
N VAL A 218 -12.37 5.49 -13.40
CA VAL A 218 -13.50 6.09 -12.68
C VAL A 218 -14.48 4.97 -12.36
N LEU A 219 -14.74 4.78 -11.06
CA LEU A 219 -15.68 3.76 -10.60
C LEU A 219 -17.11 4.12 -11.01
N SER A 220 -17.88 3.12 -11.44
CA SER A 220 -19.31 3.27 -11.70
C SER A 220 -20.10 3.45 -10.40
N LYS A 221 -21.34 3.95 -10.50
CA LYS A 221 -22.21 4.11 -9.32
C LYS A 221 -22.52 2.77 -8.67
N GLU A 222 -22.66 1.72 -9.47
CA GLU A 222 -22.91 0.35 -9.02
C GLU A 222 -21.70 -0.21 -8.26
N GLU A 223 -20.48 0.00 -8.79
CA GLU A 223 -19.23 -0.42 -8.14
C GLU A 223 -19.05 0.29 -6.79
N VAL A 224 -19.30 1.60 -6.74
CA VAL A 224 -19.25 2.34 -5.46
C VAL A 224 -20.27 1.78 -4.47
N LYS A 225 -21.51 1.50 -4.91
CA LYS A 225 -22.54 0.91 -4.05
C LYS A 225 -22.09 -0.44 -3.49
N GLN A 226 -21.46 -1.28 -4.31
CA GLN A 226 -20.90 -2.57 -3.89
C GLN A 226 -19.76 -2.39 -2.87
N ILE A 227 -18.84 -1.44 -3.11
CA ILE A 227 -17.73 -1.13 -2.20
C ILE A 227 -18.25 -0.66 -0.84
N LEU A 228 -19.31 0.16 -0.81
CA LEU A 228 -19.90 0.67 0.43
C LEU A 228 -20.75 -0.36 1.18
N SER A 229 -21.32 -1.37 0.50
CA SER A 229 -22.18 -2.39 1.12
C SER A 229 -21.42 -3.65 1.57
N THR A 230 -20.27 -3.94 0.97
CA THR A 230 -19.46 -5.15 1.27
C THR A 230 -18.92 -5.24 2.71
N PRO A 231 -18.43 -4.15 3.35
CA PRO A 231 -17.83 -4.24 4.68
C PRO A 231 -18.85 -4.64 5.74
N LYS A 232 -18.64 -5.80 6.37
CA LYS A 232 -19.44 -6.27 7.52
C LYS A 232 -19.20 -5.45 8.79
N ASN A 233 -18.00 -4.88 8.93
CA ASN A 233 -17.63 -4.09 10.10
C ASN A 233 -18.17 -2.65 9.95
N LEU A 234 -18.99 -2.21 10.92
CA LEU A 234 -19.57 -0.87 10.98
C LEU A 234 -18.51 0.23 10.88
N LYS A 235 -17.34 0.05 11.50
CA LYS A 235 -16.21 0.98 11.43
C LYS A 235 -15.75 1.21 9.99
N HIS A 236 -15.49 0.13 9.25
CA HIS A 236 -14.98 0.23 7.89
C HIS A 236 -16.03 0.81 6.94
N ARG A 237 -17.30 0.44 7.14
CA ARG A 237 -18.42 0.99 6.38
C ARG A 237 -18.58 2.49 6.62
N ALA A 238 -18.50 2.95 7.87
CA ALA A 238 -18.55 4.36 8.22
C ALA A 238 -17.37 5.15 7.62
N MET A 239 -16.16 4.60 7.72
CA MET A 239 -14.95 5.18 7.13
C MET A 239 -15.08 5.37 5.61
N LEU A 240 -15.45 4.33 4.87
CA LEU A 240 -15.59 4.41 3.41
C LEU A 240 -16.74 5.35 3.00
N SER A 241 -17.85 5.33 3.74
CA SER A 241 -18.99 6.22 3.48
C SER A 241 -18.61 7.69 3.69
N LEU A 242 -17.80 8.01 4.70
CA LEU A 242 -17.29 9.37 4.92
C LEU A 242 -16.30 9.82 3.84
N ILE A 243 -15.37 8.94 3.43
CA ILE A 243 -14.45 9.23 2.33
C ILE A 243 -15.23 9.59 1.07
N TYR A 244 -16.22 8.77 0.72
CA TYR A 244 -17.02 8.98 -0.47
C TYR A 244 -17.91 10.22 -0.37
N ALA A 245 -18.65 10.39 0.73
CA ALA A 245 -19.61 11.49 0.90
C ALA A 245 -18.93 12.86 1.04
N CYS A 246 -17.80 12.93 1.75
CA CYS A 246 -17.13 14.18 2.08
C CYS A 246 -15.82 14.42 1.29
N GLY A 247 -15.45 13.50 0.39
CA GLY A 247 -14.22 13.59 -0.38
C GLY A 247 -12.96 13.62 0.49
N LEU A 248 -12.97 12.90 1.62
CA LEU A 248 -11.86 12.95 2.58
C LEU A 248 -10.63 12.23 2.04
N ARG A 249 -9.46 12.82 2.26
CA ARG A 249 -8.19 12.13 2.08
C ARG A 249 -7.99 11.13 3.21
N ARG A 250 -7.23 10.06 2.96
CA ARG A 250 -6.88 9.06 3.97
C ARG A 250 -6.35 9.69 5.27
N SER A 251 -5.43 10.65 5.19
CA SER A 251 -4.86 11.31 6.37
C SER A 251 -5.89 12.17 7.13
N GLU A 252 -6.81 12.80 6.41
CA GLU A 252 -7.87 13.63 7.01
C GLU A 252 -8.85 12.76 7.79
N LEU A 253 -9.22 11.59 7.24
CA LEU A 253 -10.08 10.62 7.92
C LEU A 253 -9.43 10.08 9.21
N LEU A 254 -8.14 9.75 9.15
CA LEU A 254 -7.42 9.19 10.30
C LEU A 254 -7.25 10.21 11.44
N ASN A 255 -7.16 11.50 11.11
CA ASN A 255 -6.99 12.58 12.07
C ASN A 255 -8.32 13.24 12.50
N LEU A 256 -9.46 12.62 12.19
CA LEU A 256 -10.76 13.18 12.51
C LEU A 256 -11.12 12.91 13.97
N LYS A 257 -11.60 13.93 14.70
CA LYS A 257 -12.03 13.80 16.10
C LYS A 257 -13.56 13.74 16.21
N PRO A 258 -14.12 13.16 17.30
CA PRO A 258 -15.57 13.18 17.51
C PRO A 258 -16.16 14.59 17.53
N ASN A 259 -15.44 15.56 18.11
CA ASN A 259 -15.85 16.97 18.20
C ASN A 259 -15.85 17.70 16.85
N ASP A 260 -15.25 17.13 15.81
CA ASP A 260 -15.27 17.72 14.47
C ASP A 260 -16.58 17.43 13.73
N VAL A 261 -17.44 16.56 14.28
CA VAL A 261 -18.75 16.20 13.72
C VAL A 261 -19.85 17.03 14.39
N ASP A 262 -20.32 18.08 13.72
CA ASP A 262 -21.50 18.83 14.14
C ASP A 262 -22.76 18.17 13.58
N SER A 263 -23.33 17.23 14.34
CA SER A 263 -24.54 16.52 13.95
C SER A 263 -25.82 17.38 14.01
N LYS A 264 -25.79 18.55 14.66
CA LYS A 264 -26.95 19.46 14.73
C LYS A 264 -27.04 20.31 13.47
N ARG A 265 -25.90 20.82 13.01
CA ARG A 265 -25.81 21.61 11.78
C ARG A 265 -25.57 20.75 10.53
N GLY A 266 -25.27 19.47 10.70
CA GLY A 266 -24.95 18.56 9.61
C GLY A 266 -23.63 18.93 8.93
N LEU A 267 -22.62 19.29 9.72
CA LEU A 267 -21.32 19.76 9.22
C LEU A 267 -20.18 18.90 9.74
N LEU A 268 -19.16 18.71 8.91
CA LEU A 268 -17.90 18.09 9.27
C LEU A 268 -16.77 19.11 9.15
N ILE A 269 -16.02 19.28 10.23
CA ILE A 269 -14.86 20.17 10.26
C ILE A 269 -13.61 19.36 9.93
N VAL A 270 -13.03 19.58 8.75
CA VAL A 270 -11.79 18.91 8.34
C VAL A 270 -10.62 19.82 8.64
N ARG A 271 -9.87 19.48 9.69
CA ARG A 271 -8.69 20.22 10.13
C ARG A 271 -7.43 19.80 9.38
N LEU A 272 -6.45 20.70 9.29
CA LEU A 272 -5.10 20.41 8.78
C LEU A 272 -5.11 19.80 7.36
N SER A 273 -5.97 20.32 6.48
CA SER A 273 -5.96 19.92 5.07
C SER A 273 -4.75 20.49 4.34
N LYS A 274 -4.55 20.13 3.06
CA LYS A 274 -3.37 20.52 2.27
C LYS A 274 -3.12 22.03 2.38
N GLY A 275 -1.91 22.41 2.79
CA GLY A 275 -1.53 23.80 3.03
C GLY A 275 -1.93 24.34 4.41
N ASN A 276 -2.22 23.45 5.38
CA ASN A 276 -2.66 23.77 6.74
C ASN A 276 -3.92 24.64 6.78
N LYS A 277 -4.85 24.39 5.86
CA LYS A 277 -6.15 25.07 5.82
C LYS A 277 -7.23 24.17 6.40
N ASP A 278 -8.15 24.77 7.14
CA ASP A 278 -9.34 24.09 7.60
C ASP A 278 -10.46 24.27 6.56
N ARG A 279 -11.31 23.25 6.42
CA ARG A 279 -12.51 23.34 5.57
C ARG A 279 -13.70 22.69 6.25
N ILE A 280 -14.89 23.16 5.92
CA ILE A 280 -16.14 22.59 6.38
C ILE A 280 -16.79 21.84 5.22
N VAL A 281 -17.31 20.64 5.49
CA VAL A 281 -17.98 19.81 4.50
C VAL A 281 -19.37 19.44 5.01
N PRO A 282 -20.43 19.58 4.19
CA PRO A 282 -21.77 19.15 4.59
C PRO A 282 -21.85 17.63 4.76
N LEU A 283 -22.64 17.18 5.74
CA LEU A 283 -22.94 15.78 6.01
C LEU A 283 -24.39 15.48 5.66
N SER A 284 -24.61 14.39 4.94
CA SER A 284 -25.97 13.88 4.72
C SER A 284 -26.53 13.27 6.01
N GLU A 285 -27.85 13.33 6.18
CA GLU A 285 -28.55 12.71 7.32
C GLU A 285 -28.21 11.21 7.46
N LYS A 286 -28.15 10.50 6.33
CA LYS A 286 -27.77 9.09 6.28
C LYS A 286 -26.38 8.83 6.87
N THR A 287 -25.41 9.71 6.58
CA THR A 287 -24.06 9.62 7.14
C THR A 287 -24.09 9.90 8.64
N ILE A 288 -24.87 10.89 9.08
CA ILE A 288 -25.02 11.23 10.51
C ILE A 288 -25.62 10.06 11.30
N LEU A 289 -26.66 9.40 10.78
CA LEU A 289 -27.27 8.24 11.40
C LEU A 289 -26.26 7.09 11.56
N MET A 290 -25.49 6.81 10.51
CA MET A 290 -24.43 5.79 10.54
C MET A 290 -23.33 6.14 11.57
N LEU A 291 -22.94 7.41 11.66
CA LEU A 291 -21.96 7.87 12.65
C LEU A 291 -22.50 7.79 14.08
N ARG A 292 -23.80 8.05 14.29
CA ARG A 292 -24.43 7.88 15.60
C ARG A 292 -24.46 6.42 16.03
N GLU A 293 -24.79 5.51 15.12
CA GLU A 293 -24.74 4.06 15.36
C GLU A 293 -23.32 3.61 15.70
N TYR A 294 -22.33 4.10 14.95
CA TYR A 294 -20.92 3.84 15.21
C TYR A 294 -20.48 4.38 16.58
N TYR A 295 -20.84 5.62 16.92
CA TYR A 295 -20.47 6.25 18.19
C TYR A 295 -21.05 5.50 19.40
N LYS A 296 -22.30 5.02 19.31
CA LYS A 296 -22.94 4.21 20.36
C LYS A 296 -22.19 2.90 20.62
N SER A 297 -21.72 2.24 19.56
CA SER A 297 -21.07 0.93 19.63
C SER A 297 -19.60 1.01 20.09
N TYR A 298 -18.85 2.02 19.63
CA TYR A 298 -17.40 2.10 19.85
C TYR A 298 -16.97 3.15 20.89
N ARG A 299 -17.82 4.14 21.20
CA ARG A 299 -17.57 5.24 22.15
C ARG A 299 -16.16 5.86 22.03
N PRO A 300 -15.78 6.37 20.84
CA PRO A 300 -14.48 6.99 20.65
C PRO A 300 -14.32 8.27 21.49
N THR A 301 -13.16 8.44 22.13
CA THR A 301 -12.83 9.59 22.96
C THR A 301 -11.90 10.59 22.26
N GLU A 302 -10.74 10.12 21.77
CA GLU A 302 -9.73 11.00 21.16
C GLU A 302 -9.89 11.13 19.64
N TRP A 303 -9.95 10.01 18.94
CA TRP A 303 -10.08 9.93 17.49
C TRP A 303 -11.39 9.27 17.12
N LEU A 304 -12.06 9.78 16.09
CA LEU A 304 -13.34 9.23 15.64
C LEU A 304 -13.18 7.77 15.25
N PHE A 305 -12.08 7.39 14.58
CA PHE A 305 -11.82 6.01 14.19
C PHE A 305 -10.56 5.46 14.86
N VAL A 306 -10.72 4.51 15.77
CA VAL A 306 -9.60 3.84 16.45
C VAL A 306 -9.20 2.52 15.79
N GLY A 307 -7.89 2.25 15.74
CA GLY A 307 -7.32 0.97 15.35
C GLY A 307 -7.55 -0.12 16.41
N LEU A 308 -7.51 -1.39 16.01
CA LEU A 308 -7.54 -2.52 16.96
C LEU A 308 -6.22 -2.69 17.73
N TYR A 309 -5.15 -2.06 17.22
CA TYR A 309 -3.83 -2.04 17.84
C TYR A 309 -3.38 -0.60 17.94
N CYS A 310 -2.85 -0.21 19.11
CA CYS A 310 -2.11 1.04 19.28
C CYS A 310 -0.77 0.92 18.54
N SER A 311 -0.80 1.08 17.22
CA SER A 311 0.39 1.12 16.38
C SER A 311 0.80 2.58 16.17
N PRO A 312 2.09 2.93 16.32
CA PRO A 312 2.59 4.29 16.10
C PRO A 312 2.38 4.81 14.66
N PHE A 313 1.98 3.94 13.73
CA PHE A 313 1.65 4.33 12.35
C PHE A 313 0.17 4.71 12.15
N PHE A 314 -0.71 4.38 13.10
CA PHE A 314 -2.15 4.67 13.04
C PHE A 314 -2.59 5.73 14.07
N CYS A 315 -1.65 6.27 14.83
CA CYS A 315 -1.87 7.37 15.76
C CYS A 315 -0.83 8.45 15.42
N PRO A 316 -1.19 9.72 15.15
CA PRO A 316 -0.20 10.78 15.15
C PRO A 316 0.20 11.01 16.61
N SER A 317 1.22 10.28 17.06
CA SER A 317 1.88 10.56 18.32
C SER A 317 2.53 11.94 18.21
N ASN A 318 1.90 12.94 18.81
CA ASN A 318 2.59 14.13 19.28
C ASN A 318 2.03 14.51 20.64
N SER A 319 2.34 13.68 21.63
CA SER A 319 2.38 14.11 23.03
C SER A 319 3.77 14.68 23.30
N HIS A 320 4.01 15.91 22.86
CA HIS A 320 4.88 16.77 23.65
C HIS A 320 4.06 17.28 24.82
N SER A 321 4.32 16.65 25.96
CA SER A 321 4.16 17.21 27.28
C SER A 321 4.64 18.67 27.33
N VAL A 322 3.71 19.60 27.50
CA VAL A 322 3.96 20.82 28.26
C VAL A 322 2.69 21.08 29.06
N GLY A 323 2.80 20.97 30.38
CA GLY A 323 1.70 21.20 31.30
C GLY A 323 1.29 22.66 31.34
N LEU A 324 -0.02 22.89 31.49
CA LEU A 324 -0.66 23.37 32.72
C LEU A 324 -2.18 23.23 32.57
#